data_AF-A0A2E8NF93-F1
#
_entry.id   AF-A0A2E8NF93-F1
#
_cell.length_a   1.000
_cell.length_b   1.000
_cell.length_c   1.000
_cell.angle_alpha   90.00
_cell.angle_beta   90.00
_cell.angle_gamma   90.00
#
_symmetry.space_group_name_H-M   'P 1'
#
loop_
_entity.id
_entity.type
_entity.pdbx_description
1 polymer ?
#
loop_
_entity_poly.entity_id
_entity_poly.type
_entity_poly.pdbx_seq_one_letter_code
_entity_poly.pdbx_strand_id
1 'polypeptide(L)'
;MGNRYKVIQWATGITGQASLRAVIRNPNLELVAVKVYSPDKDGKDAGQIVDLDSTEITCTVDPVQILSTDADCVIYSPMPWDVEEICAILMSGKHVITPCPYWFPFVQDSESASLIQEACQQGGVNFHASGINPGGIAEKLPMTLSGLCNRLDRITMTEYGDCRDYGSEGVIRDLMNLGRTPEEADNNPVKDMLTNFWNEPIDMIAEGLKSEIIE
;
A
#
# COMPACT_ATOMS: atom_id res chain seq x y z
N MET A 1 19.09 24.14 0.02
CA MET A 1 17.79 23.52 -0.31
C MET A 1 18.10 22.06 -0.60
N GLY A 2 17.52 21.13 0.17
CA GLY A 2 17.74 19.70 -0.07
C GLY A 2 17.16 19.29 -1.42
N ASN A 3 17.69 18.21 -2.01
CA ASN A 3 17.15 17.67 -3.26
C ASN A 3 15.69 17.26 -3.04
N ARG A 4 14.83 17.62 -4.00
CA ARG A 4 13.42 17.21 -4.06
C ARG A 4 13.38 15.80 -4.64
N TYR A 5 12.62 14.89 -4.02
CA TYR A 5 12.49 13.51 -4.54
C TYR A 5 11.44 13.46 -5.64
N LYS A 6 11.78 12.88 -6.79
CA LYS A 6 10.89 12.67 -7.94
C LYS A 6 10.01 11.45 -7.70
N VAL A 7 8.71 11.66 -7.74
CA VAL A 7 7.70 10.66 -7.39
C VAL A 7 6.75 10.41 -8.55
N ILE A 8 6.52 9.14 -8.84
CA ILE A 8 5.45 8.67 -9.70
C ILE A 8 4.28 8.21 -8.83
N GLN A 9 3.07 8.69 -9.13
CA GLN A 9 1.85 8.15 -8.54
C GLN A 9 1.32 7.02 -9.42
N TRP A 10 1.13 5.83 -8.86
CA TRP A 10 0.57 4.68 -9.58
C TRP A 10 -0.82 4.34 -9.06
N ALA A 11 -1.82 4.47 -9.96
CA ALA A 11 -3.25 4.45 -9.67
C ALA A 11 -3.78 5.70 -8.92
N THR A 12 -5.05 6.02 -9.17
CA THR A 12 -5.75 7.20 -8.63
C THR A 12 -7.13 6.84 -8.08
N GLY A 13 -7.21 5.72 -7.34
CA GLY A 13 -8.37 5.37 -6.50
C GLY A 13 -8.47 6.24 -5.24
N ILE A 14 -9.29 5.86 -4.26
CA ILE A 14 -9.50 6.66 -3.03
C ILE A 14 -8.16 6.96 -2.34
N THR A 15 -7.38 5.92 -2.04
CA THR A 15 -6.05 6.07 -1.41
C THR A 15 -5.06 6.77 -2.34
N GLY A 16 -5.06 6.42 -3.64
CA GLY A 16 -4.16 7.04 -4.63
C GLY A 16 -4.41 8.55 -4.84
N GLN A 17 -5.65 9.01 -4.75
CA GLN A 17 -5.96 10.45 -4.77
C GLN A 17 -5.49 11.15 -3.50
N ALA A 18 -5.62 10.50 -2.34
CA ALA A 18 -5.10 11.04 -1.09
C ALA A 18 -3.57 11.19 -1.12
N SER A 19 -2.85 10.17 -1.60
CA SER A 19 -1.39 10.24 -1.77
C SER A 19 -0.99 11.26 -2.84
N LEU A 20 -1.69 11.33 -3.98
CA LEU A 20 -1.42 12.32 -5.03
C LEU A 20 -1.54 13.76 -4.51
N ARG A 21 -2.60 14.07 -3.75
CA ARG A 21 -2.74 15.39 -3.09
C ARG A 21 -1.60 15.66 -2.13
N ALA A 22 -1.15 14.66 -1.37
CA ALA A 22 -0.04 14.80 -0.44
C ALA A 22 1.28 15.08 -1.16
N VAL A 23 1.55 14.39 -2.28
CA VAL A 23 2.75 14.62 -3.11
C VAL A 23 2.74 16.04 -3.68
N ILE A 24 1.65 16.46 -4.32
CA ILE A 24 1.54 17.80 -4.95
C ILE A 24 1.79 18.92 -3.93
N ARG A 25 1.30 18.77 -2.70
CA ARG A 25 1.41 19.78 -1.64
C ARG A 25 2.76 19.78 -0.92
N ASN A 26 3.57 18.73 -1.05
CA ASN A 26 4.79 18.58 -0.28
C ASN A 26 5.97 19.28 -0.99
N PRO A 27 6.61 20.29 -0.38
CA PRO A 27 7.73 21.00 -1.01
C PRO A 27 8.98 20.13 -1.23
N ASN A 28 9.08 18.98 -0.55
CA ASN A 28 10.21 18.05 -0.69
C ASN A 28 9.96 16.95 -1.74
N LEU A 29 8.76 16.87 -2.33
CA LEU A 29 8.41 15.86 -3.33
C LEU A 29 7.99 16.52 -4.65
N GLU A 30 8.49 16.00 -5.76
CA GLU A 30 8.18 16.46 -7.11
C GLU A 30 7.36 15.39 -7.83
N LEU A 31 6.13 15.71 -8.22
CA LEU A 31 5.33 14.80 -9.05
C LEU A 31 5.87 14.82 -10.48
N VAL A 32 6.31 13.68 -11.00
CA VAL A 32 6.89 13.58 -12.35
C VAL A 32 6.05 12.77 -13.34
N ALA A 33 5.19 11.86 -12.85
CA ALA A 33 4.21 11.15 -13.69
C ALA A 33 3.07 10.55 -12.87
N VAL A 34 1.95 10.24 -13.54
CA VAL A 34 0.79 9.57 -12.96
C VAL A 34 0.30 8.44 -13.86
N LYS A 35 0.30 7.20 -13.34
CA LYS A 35 -0.30 6.02 -14.00
C LYS A 35 -1.77 5.95 -13.64
N VAL A 36 -2.62 5.84 -14.64
CA VAL A 36 -4.05 5.56 -14.47
C VAL A 36 -4.43 4.28 -15.22
N TYR A 37 -5.56 3.67 -14.86
CA TYR A 37 -6.09 2.49 -15.55
C TYR A 37 -7.33 2.80 -16.38
N SER A 38 -8.05 3.89 -16.06
CA SER A 38 -9.26 4.28 -16.77
C SER A 38 -8.90 5.12 -18.00
N PRO A 39 -9.40 4.76 -19.21
CA PRO A 39 -9.20 5.56 -20.42
C PRO A 39 -9.69 7.01 -20.28
N ASP A 40 -10.74 7.25 -19.49
CA ASP A 40 -11.28 8.59 -19.28
C ASP A 40 -10.35 9.49 -18.46
N LYS A 41 -9.34 8.92 -17.81
CA LYS A 41 -8.31 9.66 -17.07
C LYS A 41 -7.03 9.83 -17.90
N ASP A 42 -6.88 9.08 -18.99
CA ASP A 42 -5.73 9.19 -19.87
C ASP A 42 -5.68 10.58 -20.52
N GLY A 43 -4.50 11.20 -20.57
CA GLY A 43 -4.35 12.53 -21.14
C GLY A 43 -4.84 13.69 -20.26
N LYS A 44 -5.44 13.44 -19.09
CA LYS A 44 -5.84 14.49 -18.14
C LYS A 44 -4.68 14.95 -17.28
N ASP A 45 -4.67 16.23 -16.90
CA ASP A 45 -3.73 16.76 -15.91
C ASP A 45 -3.97 16.14 -14.52
N ALA A 46 -2.90 15.80 -13.81
CA ALA A 46 -2.98 15.14 -12.51
C ALA A 46 -3.64 16.02 -11.43
N GLY A 47 -3.49 17.35 -11.49
CA GLY A 47 -4.18 18.28 -10.60
C GLY A 47 -5.70 18.21 -10.74
N GLN A 48 -6.20 18.04 -11.97
CA GLN A 48 -7.64 17.86 -12.23
C GLN A 48 -8.20 16.57 -11.65
N ILE A 49 -7.38 15.52 -11.49
CA ILE A 49 -7.83 14.25 -10.88
C ILE A 49 -8.17 14.43 -9.40
N VAL A 50 -7.61 15.45 -8.74
CA VAL A 50 -7.71 15.67 -7.30
C VAL A 50 -8.18 17.06 -6.91
N ASP A 51 -8.84 17.77 -7.84
CA ASP A 51 -9.41 19.10 -7.64
C ASP A 51 -8.39 20.14 -7.14
N LEU A 52 -7.18 20.13 -7.70
CA LEU A 52 -6.12 21.10 -7.47
C LEU A 52 -5.76 21.87 -8.74
N ASP A 53 -4.94 22.90 -8.59
CA ASP A 53 -4.36 23.63 -9.72
C ASP A 53 -3.57 22.69 -10.63
N SER A 54 -3.49 23.07 -11.91
CA SER A 54 -2.79 22.31 -12.94
C SER A 54 -1.36 22.00 -12.50
N THR A 55 -0.98 20.73 -12.63
CA THR A 55 0.38 20.26 -12.36
C THR A 55 1.28 20.29 -13.60
N GLU A 56 0.68 20.43 -14.79
CA GLU A 56 1.31 20.20 -16.10
C GLU A 56 1.81 18.76 -16.31
N ILE A 57 1.41 17.83 -15.41
CA ILE A 57 1.71 16.41 -15.50
C ILE A 57 0.51 15.67 -16.05
N THR A 58 0.64 15.18 -17.28
CA THR A 58 -0.38 14.40 -17.96
C THR A 58 -0.40 12.96 -17.45
N CYS A 59 -1.58 12.46 -17.08
CA CYS A 59 -1.80 11.06 -16.73
C CYS A 59 -1.64 10.16 -17.96
N THR A 60 -1.10 8.96 -17.78
CA THR A 60 -0.95 7.96 -18.84
C THR A 60 -1.46 6.59 -18.40
N VAL A 61 -2.04 5.83 -19.35
CA VAL A 61 -2.32 4.40 -19.20
C VAL A 61 -1.17 3.50 -19.65
N ASP A 62 -0.12 4.06 -20.28
CA ASP A 62 0.99 3.30 -20.84
C ASP A 62 2.05 2.96 -19.75
N PRO A 63 2.19 1.67 -19.38
CA PRO A 63 3.15 1.25 -18.37
C PRO A 63 4.61 1.40 -18.83
N VAL A 64 4.89 1.29 -20.14
CA VAL A 64 6.25 1.44 -20.70
C VAL A 64 6.65 2.91 -20.66
N GLN A 65 5.75 3.79 -21.10
CA GLN A 65 5.97 5.23 -21.04
C GLN A 65 6.27 5.67 -19.62
N ILE A 66 5.46 5.26 -18.63
CA ILE A 66 5.64 5.75 -17.27
C ILE A 66 6.91 5.20 -16.60
N LEU A 67 7.27 3.93 -16.85
CA LEU A 67 8.50 3.35 -16.32
C LEU A 67 9.77 4.00 -16.88
N SER A 68 9.69 4.59 -18.08
CA SER A 68 10.80 5.34 -18.67
C SER A 68 11.04 6.72 -18.04
N THR A 69 10.11 7.20 -17.20
CA THR A 69 10.23 8.50 -16.52
C THR A 69 11.32 8.45 -15.45
N ASP A 70 12.21 9.45 -15.45
CA ASP A 70 13.22 9.63 -14.42
C ASP A 70 12.56 9.95 -13.07
N ALA A 71 12.67 9.04 -12.10
CA ALA A 71 12.03 9.14 -10.80
C ALA A 71 12.83 8.38 -9.74
N ASP A 72 12.77 8.85 -8.49
CA ASP A 72 13.38 8.17 -7.35
C ASP A 72 12.46 7.07 -6.78
N CYS A 73 11.15 7.34 -6.76
CA CYS A 73 10.17 6.49 -6.09
C CYS A 73 8.83 6.42 -6.81
N VAL A 74 8.17 5.27 -6.72
CA VAL A 74 6.78 5.05 -7.10
C VAL A 74 5.94 4.87 -5.84
N ILE A 75 4.86 5.65 -5.71
CA ILE A 75 3.78 5.36 -4.76
C ILE A 75 2.80 4.43 -5.48
N TYR A 76 2.87 3.15 -5.14
CA TYR A 76 2.06 2.10 -5.76
C TYR A 76 0.77 1.91 -4.97
N SER A 77 -0.40 2.13 -5.60
CA SER A 77 -1.70 2.01 -4.90
C SER A 77 -2.89 1.46 -5.71
N PRO A 78 -2.71 0.56 -6.70
CA PRO A 78 -3.82 -0.08 -7.39
C PRO A 78 -4.52 -1.15 -6.53
N MET A 79 -5.74 -1.47 -6.92
CA MET A 79 -6.50 -2.64 -6.45
C MET A 79 -7.23 -3.25 -7.65
N PRO A 80 -6.95 -4.51 -8.04
CA PRO A 80 -5.95 -5.41 -7.44
C PRO A 80 -4.50 -4.92 -7.65
N TRP A 81 -3.59 -5.38 -6.80
CA TRP A 81 -2.14 -5.22 -6.97
C TRP A 81 -1.54 -6.41 -7.71
N ASP A 82 -0.33 -6.25 -8.24
CA ASP A 82 0.38 -7.26 -9.00
C ASP A 82 1.87 -7.29 -8.60
N VAL A 83 2.35 -8.46 -8.16
CA VAL A 83 3.75 -8.66 -7.75
C VAL A 83 4.71 -8.52 -8.92
N GLU A 84 4.32 -8.94 -10.13
CA GLU A 84 5.14 -8.80 -11.33
C GLU A 84 5.29 -7.32 -11.71
N GLU A 85 4.21 -6.54 -11.58
CA GLU A 85 4.23 -5.08 -11.80
C GLU A 85 5.14 -4.38 -10.78
N ILE A 86 5.08 -4.78 -9.51
CA ILE A 86 5.98 -4.27 -8.44
C ILE A 86 7.44 -4.61 -8.78
N CYS A 87 7.74 -5.86 -9.14
CA CYS A 87 9.08 -6.30 -9.49
C CYS A 87 9.63 -5.55 -10.71
N ALA A 88 8.80 -5.33 -11.74
CA ALA A 88 9.19 -4.54 -12.91
C ALA A 88 9.54 -3.09 -12.56
N ILE A 89 8.78 -2.47 -11.65
CA ILE A 89 9.10 -1.12 -11.15
C ILE A 89 10.45 -1.11 -10.42
N LEU A 90 10.66 -2.06 -9.50
CA LEU A 90 11.89 -2.15 -8.72
C LEU A 90 13.12 -2.36 -9.61
N MET A 91 13.04 -3.32 -10.56
CA MET A 91 14.11 -3.58 -11.53
C MET A 91 14.41 -2.39 -12.44
N SER A 92 13.46 -1.45 -12.60
CA SER A 92 13.69 -0.19 -13.34
C SER A 92 14.50 0.85 -12.56
N GLY A 93 14.99 0.51 -11.35
CA GLY A 93 15.81 1.37 -10.50
C GLY A 93 15.02 2.38 -9.69
N LYS A 94 13.73 2.11 -9.40
CA LYS A 94 12.85 3.01 -8.63
C LYS A 94 12.42 2.35 -7.33
N HIS A 95 12.48 3.09 -6.22
CA HIS A 95 11.91 2.64 -4.96
C HIS A 95 10.39 2.45 -5.10
N VAL A 96 9.82 1.52 -4.33
CA VAL A 96 8.37 1.33 -4.25
C VAL A 96 7.91 1.54 -2.81
N ILE A 97 6.94 2.43 -2.63
CA ILE A 97 6.18 2.58 -1.38
C ILE A 97 4.73 2.26 -1.68
N THR A 98 4.09 1.41 -0.87
CA THR A 98 2.74 0.92 -1.17
C THR A 98 1.88 0.73 0.08
N PRO A 99 0.56 1.03 0.03
CA PRO A 99 -0.40 0.56 1.02
C PRO A 99 -1.00 -0.81 0.67
N CYS A 100 -0.64 -1.40 -0.48
CA CYS A 100 -0.97 -2.78 -0.81
C CYS A 100 -0.14 -3.75 0.06
N PRO A 101 -0.45 -5.07 0.07
CA PRO A 101 0.24 -6.08 0.88
C PRO A 101 1.75 -6.23 0.69
N TYR A 102 2.31 -7.24 1.34
CA TYR A 102 3.75 -7.51 1.51
C TYR A 102 4.40 -6.67 2.63
N TRP A 103 3.71 -6.47 3.75
CA TRP A 103 4.23 -5.75 4.92
C TRP A 103 5.27 -6.57 5.68
N PHE A 104 5.02 -7.88 5.83
CA PHE A 104 5.96 -8.85 6.37
C PHE A 104 5.74 -10.23 5.72
N PRO A 105 6.03 -10.37 4.43
CA PRO A 105 5.62 -11.55 3.66
C PRO A 105 6.49 -12.79 3.92
N PHE A 106 7.55 -12.70 4.73
CA PHE A 106 8.58 -13.73 4.84
C PHE A 106 8.07 -15.10 5.34
N VAL A 107 6.92 -15.13 6.01
CA VAL A 107 6.28 -16.36 6.52
C VAL A 107 5.09 -16.75 5.65
N GLN A 108 4.14 -15.83 5.45
CA GLN A 108 2.87 -16.10 4.78
C GLN A 108 3.01 -16.21 3.25
N ASP A 109 4.00 -15.54 2.66
CA ASP A 109 4.23 -15.49 1.21
C ASP A 109 5.73 -15.36 0.88
N SER A 110 6.50 -16.37 1.28
CA SER A 110 7.95 -16.39 1.08
C SER A 110 8.35 -16.36 -0.41
N GLU A 111 7.47 -16.81 -1.31
CA GLU A 111 7.70 -16.77 -2.75
C GLU A 111 7.70 -15.33 -3.26
N SER A 112 6.62 -14.57 -3.00
CA SER A 112 6.57 -13.15 -3.37
C SER A 112 7.65 -12.34 -2.64
N ALA A 113 7.95 -12.67 -1.37
CA ALA A 113 9.04 -12.04 -0.63
C ALA A 113 10.39 -12.19 -1.36
N SER A 114 10.67 -13.40 -1.87
CA SER A 114 11.91 -13.69 -2.61
C SER A 114 11.97 -12.94 -3.93
N LEU A 115 10.87 -12.94 -4.70
CA LEU A 115 10.77 -12.20 -5.97
C LEU A 115 11.01 -10.69 -5.77
N ILE A 116 10.36 -10.09 -4.76
CA ILE A 116 10.53 -8.66 -4.45
C ILE A 116 11.96 -8.36 -4.00
N GLN A 117 12.58 -9.24 -3.19
CA GLN A 117 13.95 -9.06 -2.73
C GLN A 117 14.95 -9.14 -3.88
N GLU A 118 14.79 -10.09 -4.81
CA GLU A 118 15.61 -10.19 -6.01
C GLU A 118 15.46 -8.97 -6.91
N ALA A 119 14.23 -8.48 -7.10
CA ALA A 119 13.96 -7.28 -7.88
C ALA A 119 14.60 -6.02 -7.25
N CYS A 120 14.54 -5.89 -5.92
CA CYS A 120 15.23 -4.82 -5.17
C CYS A 120 16.75 -4.87 -5.40
N GLN A 121 17.35 -6.06 -5.33
CA GLN A 121 18.79 -6.23 -5.55
C GLN A 121 19.20 -5.88 -6.98
N GLN A 122 18.44 -6.33 -7.98
CA GLN A 122 18.72 -6.03 -9.38
C GLN A 122 18.59 -4.54 -9.70
N GLY A 123 17.58 -3.87 -9.14
CA GLY A 123 17.38 -2.43 -9.32
C GLY A 123 18.27 -1.55 -8.45
N GLY A 124 18.93 -2.11 -7.42
CA GLY A 124 19.67 -1.33 -6.43
C GLY A 124 18.77 -0.42 -5.57
N VAL A 125 17.53 -0.84 -5.33
CA VAL A 125 16.48 -0.05 -4.67
C VAL A 125 15.79 -0.83 -3.56
N ASN A 126 14.80 -0.21 -2.93
CA ASN A 126 14.08 -0.73 -1.78
C ASN A 126 12.57 -0.77 -2.06
N PHE A 127 11.92 -1.76 -1.47
CA PHE A 127 10.47 -1.89 -1.38
C PHE A 127 10.03 -1.60 0.06
N HIS A 128 8.92 -0.87 0.23
CA HIS A 128 8.31 -0.63 1.53
C HIS A 128 6.78 -0.65 1.45
N ALA A 129 6.16 -1.73 1.91
CA ALA A 129 4.73 -1.74 2.19
C ALA A 129 4.44 -1.12 3.56
N SER A 130 3.49 -0.19 3.62
CA SER A 130 3.05 0.47 4.84
C SER A 130 1.65 1.06 4.68
N GLY A 131 0.89 1.10 5.76
CA GLY A 131 -0.41 1.77 5.83
C GLY A 131 -0.70 2.19 7.26
N ILE A 132 -1.97 2.55 7.53
CA ILE A 132 -2.44 2.73 8.90
C ILE A 132 -2.58 1.37 9.60
N ASN A 133 -3.14 0.40 8.90
CA ASN A 133 -3.29 -0.98 9.33
C ASN A 133 -3.52 -1.86 8.09
N PRO A 134 -2.60 -2.79 7.76
CA PRO A 134 -1.28 -3.01 8.34
C PRO A 134 -0.24 -1.91 8.07
N GLY A 135 0.87 -1.92 8.81
CA GLY A 135 2.07 -1.09 8.59
C GLY A 135 2.22 0.16 9.47
N GLY A 136 1.26 0.44 10.36
CA GLY A 136 1.33 1.52 11.34
C GLY A 136 0.85 1.10 12.73
N ILE A 137 -0.48 1.14 12.93
CA ILE A 137 -1.12 0.91 14.23
C ILE A 137 -0.96 -0.53 14.69
N ALA A 138 -0.99 -1.48 13.75
CA ALA A 138 -1.02 -2.90 14.08
C ALA A 138 0.28 -3.48 14.60
N GLU A 139 1.42 -2.98 14.12
CA GLU A 139 2.71 -3.57 14.43
C GLU A 139 3.71 -2.50 14.89
N LYS A 140 3.85 -1.36 14.19
CA LYS A 140 4.83 -0.32 14.59
C LYS A 140 4.51 0.27 15.96
N LEU A 141 3.26 0.62 16.24
CA LEU A 141 2.87 1.17 17.55
C LEU A 141 3.08 0.20 18.71
N PRO A 142 2.54 -1.05 18.69
CA PRO A 142 2.76 -1.97 19.80
C PRO A 142 4.24 -2.30 19.99
N MET A 143 5.02 -2.48 18.92
CA MET A 143 6.47 -2.67 19.04
C MET A 143 7.16 -1.47 19.70
N THR A 144 6.81 -0.25 19.30
CA THR A 144 7.40 0.98 19.89
C THR A 144 7.04 1.11 21.38
N LEU A 145 5.78 0.90 21.73
CA LEU A 145 5.31 1.01 23.12
C LEU A 145 5.85 -0.11 24.01
N SER A 146 6.17 -1.27 23.43
CA SER A 146 6.74 -2.40 24.16
C SER A 146 8.09 -2.08 24.81
N GLY A 147 8.86 -1.15 24.23
CA GLY A 147 10.13 -0.68 24.80
C GLY A 147 9.98 0.05 26.14
N LEU A 148 8.76 0.41 26.54
CA LEU A 148 8.44 1.01 27.84
C LEU A 148 8.03 -0.03 28.91
N CYS A 149 8.00 -1.31 28.54
CA CYS A 149 7.54 -2.39 29.41
C CYS A 149 8.72 -3.25 29.89
N ASN A 150 8.76 -3.57 31.18
CA ASN A 150 9.70 -4.57 31.72
C ASN A 150 9.24 -6.02 31.46
N ARG A 151 7.95 -6.23 31.16
CA ARG A 151 7.32 -7.51 30.89
C ARG A 151 6.09 -7.30 29.99
N LEU A 152 5.91 -8.15 28.99
CA LEU A 152 4.75 -8.14 28.08
C LEU A 152 3.97 -9.45 28.27
N ASP A 153 2.77 -9.37 28.84
CA ASP A 153 1.89 -10.54 28.97
C ASP A 153 0.89 -10.65 27.81
N ARG A 154 0.47 -9.52 27.24
CA ARG A 154 -0.49 -9.48 26.13
C ARG A 154 -0.40 -8.18 25.33
N ILE A 155 -0.45 -8.31 24.01
CA ILE A 155 -0.72 -7.21 23.09
C ILE A 155 -2.14 -7.40 22.55
N THR A 156 -2.94 -6.35 22.54
CA THR A 156 -4.29 -6.38 21.96
C THR A 156 -4.47 -5.13 21.15
N MET A 157 -4.88 -5.31 19.90
CA MET A 157 -5.30 -4.23 19.03
C MET A 157 -6.77 -4.45 18.68
N THR A 158 -7.52 -3.35 18.60
CA THR A 158 -8.86 -3.38 18.05
C THR A 158 -9.03 -2.18 17.13
N GLU A 159 -9.45 -2.45 15.90
CA GLU A 159 -9.77 -1.43 14.92
C GLU A 159 -11.28 -1.24 14.83
N TYR A 160 -11.70 0.03 14.80
CA TYR A 160 -13.09 0.41 14.59
C TYR A 160 -13.15 1.42 13.45
N GLY A 161 -13.84 1.07 12.37
CA GLY A 161 -14.11 1.94 11.24
C GLY A 161 -15.56 2.42 11.24
N ASP A 162 -15.77 3.72 11.07
CA ASP A 162 -17.10 4.25 10.74
C ASP A 162 -17.36 4.05 9.24
N CYS A 163 -18.27 3.12 8.92
CA CYS A 163 -18.57 2.78 7.53
C CYS A 163 -19.68 3.62 6.90
N ARG A 164 -20.23 4.63 7.58
CA ARG A 164 -21.35 5.44 7.06
C ARG A 164 -21.00 6.20 5.79
N ASP A 165 -19.77 6.71 5.71
CA ASP A 165 -19.27 7.54 4.60
C ASP A 165 -18.16 6.82 3.81
N TYR A 166 -18.07 5.48 3.92
CA TYR A 166 -16.99 4.74 3.26
C TYR A 166 -17.19 4.74 1.73
N GLY A 167 -16.24 5.35 1.02
CA GLY A 167 -16.40 5.68 -0.41
C GLY A 167 -16.30 4.51 -1.40
N SER A 168 -16.18 3.26 -0.94
CA SER A 168 -16.13 2.08 -1.80
C SER A 168 -17.23 1.08 -1.42
N GLU A 169 -18.32 1.11 -2.19
CA GLU A 169 -19.46 0.21 -1.99
C GLU A 169 -19.05 -1.26 -2.11
N GLY A 170 -18.22 -1.61 -3.09
CA GLY A 170 -17.76 -3.00 -3.28
C GLY A 170 -16.98 -3.52 -2.08
N VAL A 171 -16.15 -2.68 -1.43
CA VAL A 171 -15.47 -3.08 -0.19
C VAL A 171 -16.48 -3.32 0.94
N ILE A 172 -17.44 -2.41 1.12
CA ILE A 172 -18.43 -2.53 2.20
C ILE A 172 -19.40 -3.70 2.00
N ARG A 173 -19.90 -3.89 0.78
CA ARG A 173 -20.99 -4.83 0.46
C ARG A 173 -20.52 -6.20 0.03
N ASP A 174 -19.44 -6.26 -0.74
CA ASP A 174 -19.00 -7.50 -1.39
C ASP A 174 -17.79 -8.12 -0.67
N LEU A 175 -16.91 -7.29 -0.10
CA LEU A 175 -15.76 -7.79 0.67
C LEU A 175 -16.13 -8.00 2.16
N MET A 176 -16.66 -6.96 2.81
CA MET A 176 -16.99 -6.98 4.25
C MET A 176 -18.39 -7.52 4.58
N ASN A 177 -19.21 -7.81 3.56
CA ASN A 177 -20.60 -8.30 3.71
C ASN A 177 -21.51 -7.43 4.61
N LEU A 178 -21.26 -6.12 4.72
CA LEU A 178 -22.09 -5.25 5.55
C LEU A 178 -23.51 -5.15 4.98
N GLY A 179 -24.49 -5.51 5.81
CA GLY A 179 -25.91 -5.55 5.44
C GLY A 179 -26.38 -6.86 4.81
N ARG A 180 -25.53 -7.90 4.77
CA ARG A 180 -25.94 -9.28 4.50
C ARG A 180 -26.52 -9.93 5.76
N THR A 181 -27.23 -11.04 5.59
CA THR A 181 -27.70 -11.87 6.70
C THR A 181 -26.54 -12.56 7.42
N PRO A 182 -26.71 -13.00 8.68
CA PRO A 182 -25.67 -13.77 9.38
C PRO A 182 -25.23 -15.04 8.61
N GLU A 183 -26.17 -15.76 8.00
CA GLU A 183 -25.88 -16.97 7.22
C GLU A 183 -25.02 -16.67 5.98
N GLU A 184 -25.29 -15.57 5.27
CA GLU A 184 -24.47 -15.15 4.13
C GLU A 184 -23.09 -14.65 4.56
N ALA A 185 -23.00 -13.98 5.72
CA ALA A 185 -21.73 -13.51 6.27
C ALA A 185 -20.84 -14.68 6.73
N ASP A 186 -21.43 -15.72 7.32
CA ASP A 186 -20.70 -16.92 7.75
C ASP A 186 -20.15 -17.72 6.57
N ASN A 187 -20.86 -17.71 5.44
CA ASN A 187 -20.45 -18.37 4.20
C ASN A 187 -19.70 -17.43 3.23
N ASN A 188 -19.18 -16.29 3.72
CA ASN A 188 -18.43 -15.37 2.88
C ASN A 188 -17.16 -16.05 2.31
N PRO A 189 -17.03 -16.20 0.97
CA PRO A 189 -15.92 -16.92 0.35
C PRO A 189 -14.55 -16.28 0.58
N VAL A 190 -14.50 -15.02 1.00
CA VAL A 190 -13.24 -14.30 1.30
C VAL A 190 -12.97 -14.14 2.80
N LYS A 191 -13.77 -14.77 3.67
CA LYS A 191 -13.60 -14.68 5.14
C LYS A 191 -12.21 -15.09 5.61
N ASP A 192 -11.71 -16.21 5.08
CA ASP A 192 -10.39 -16.72 5.45
C ASP A 192 -9.28 -15.81 4.90
N MET A 193 -9.43 -15.31 3.66
CA MET A 193 -8.51 -14.31 3.10
C MET A 193 -8.44 -13.06 3.98
N LEU A 194 -9.58 -12.53 4.41
CA LEU A 194 -9.64 -11.35 5.30
C LEU A 194 -8.99 -11.60 6.65
N THR A 195 -9.10 -12.82 7.17
CA THR A 195 -8.45 -13.23 8.42
C THR A 195 -6.94 -13.30 8.22
N ASN A 196 -6.47 -13.85 7.10
CA ASN A 196 -5.05 -14.01 6.80
C ASN A 196 -4.30 -12.69 6.64
N PHE A 197 -4.97 -11.58 6.30
CA PHE A 197 -4.33 -10.26 6.28
C PHE A 197 -3.78 -9.82 7.64
N TRP A 198 -4.23 -10.42 8.75
CA TRP A 198 -3.71 -10.15 10.09
C TRP A 198 -2.46 -10.97 10.45
N ASN A 199 -2.13 -12.01 9.68
CA ASN A 199 -1.00 -12.87 9.99
C ASN A 199 0.34 -12.12 9.85
N GLU A 200 0.55 -11.39 8.75
CA GLU A 200 1.81 -10.64 8.54
C GLU A 200 2.10 -9.61 9.66
N PRO A 201 1.14 -8.79 10.14
CA PRO A 201 1.34 -7.98 11.34
C PRO A 201 1.78 -8.77 12.57
N ILE A 202 1.18 -9.93 12.82
CA ILE A 202 1.52 -10.78 13.97
C ILE A 202 2.94 -11.34 13.81
N ASP A 203 3.28 -11.82 12.61
CA ASP A 203 4.63 -12.27 12.25
C ASP A 203 5.66 -11.15 12.45
N MET A 204 5.34 -9.92 12.03
CA MET A 204 6.23 -8.76 12.21
C MET A 204 6.46 -8.43 13.69
N ILE A 205 5.39 -8.46 14.51
CA ILE A 205 5.52 -8.23 15.96
C ILE A 205 6.36 -9.34 16.59
N ALA A 206 6.12 -10.59 16.20
CA ALA A 206 6.86 -11.73 16.74
C ALA A 206 8.36 -11.61 16.44
N GLU A 207 8.71 -11.32 15.17
CA GLU A 207 10.10 -11.06 14.78
C GLU A 207 10.70 -9.86 15.54
N GLY A 208 9.98 -8.74 15.60
CA GLY A 208 10.44 -7.52 16.26
C GLY A 208 10.67 -7.68 17.77
N LEU A 209 9.89 -8.54 18.43
CA LEU A 209 10.04 -8.90 19.84
C LEU A 209 10.98 -10.10 20.08
N LYS A 210 11.50 -10.73 19.02
CA LYS A 210 12.29 -11.96 19.06
C LYS A 210 11.55 -13.10 19.77
N SER A 211 10.27 -13.23 19.47
CA SER A 211 9.38 -14.29 19.93
C SER A 211 8.93 -15.17 18.77
N GLU A 212 8.34 -16.31 19.09
CA GLU A 212 7.78 -17.25 18.12
C GLU A 212 6.25 -17.24 18.20
N ILE A 213 5.61 -17.54 17.08
CA ILE A 213 4.16 -17.77 17.02
C ILE A 213 3.91 -19.25 17.33
N ILE A 214 2.95 -19.50 18.21
CA ILE A 214 2.53 -20.83 18.63
C ILE A 214 1.08 -21.01 18.16
N GLU A 215 0.81 -22.11 17.46
CA GLU A 215 -0.54 -22.51 17.00
C GLU A 215 -1.48 -22.93 18.15
#